data_AF-A0A2S7P3M8-F1
#
_entry.id   AF-A0A2S7P3M8-F1
#
_cell.length_a   1.000
_cell.length_b   1.000
_cell.length_c   1.000
_cell.angle_alpha   90.00
_cell.angle_beta   90.00
_cell.angle_gamma   90.00
#
_symmetry.space_group_name_H-M   'P 1'
#
loop_
_entity.id
_entity.type
_entity.pdbx_description
1 polymer ?
#
loop_
_entity_poly.entity_id
_entity_poly.type
_entity_poly.pdbx_seq_one_letter_code
_entity_poly.pdbx_strand_id
1 'polypeptide(L)'
;MKGQDLHNALKIAATTTDGIGEPATIRVKSRVVSADCQEGCVKLENSEILGGFDLIIAADGIHSQLRENVLNQKVQPKATGVSAYRMMINTALLEAESEITSFMNPREPVTTMVVGHDRRLIMGPARNGDVYSIVAMVPDQKMNEDSSRSSWTTKGDIKSLLESFHDFPDWCKRVFSHSKDIGLWQLRDLDPLDTWVKDRAILIGDASHAMLPTQGQGASQSIEDAEALGAFFADIDFKPTAAQVLSRLQEIEALRKPRASAIQAFSRFTARPQGEKGQGNISLKVDEFMNFNCNYKGVKDWQQRLKNGSLCIPSITA
;
A
#
# COMPACT_ATOMS: atom_id res chain seq x y z
N MET A 1 11.47 -3.50 7.91
CA MET A 1 11.12 -2.45 8.90
C MET A 1 9.70 -2.71 9.40
N LYS A 2 9.34 -2.55 10.68
CA LYS A 2 7.91 -2.60 11.05
C LYS A 2 7.27 -1.28 10.64
N GLY A 3 6.03 -1.31 10.12
CA GLY A 3 5.34 -0.10 9.67
C GLY A 3 5.23 0.99 10.75
N GLN A 4 5.05 0.59 12.02
CA GLN A 4 5.02 1.51 13.15
C GLN A 4 6.35 2.26 13.37
N ASP A 5 7.49 1.58 13.16
CA ASP A 5 8.81 2.18 13.36
C ASP A 5 9.03 3.30 12.31
N LEU A 6 8.68 3.03 11.04
CA LEU A 6 8.72 4.01 9.95
C LEU A 6 7.82 5.21 10.23
N HIS A 7 6.55 4.94 10.57
CA HIS A 7 5.57 5.98 10.86
C HIS A 7 6.03 6.89 12.00
N ASN A 8 6.61 6.33 13.07
CA ASN A 8 7.13 7.12 14.17
C ASN A 8 8.32 7.98 13.75
N ALA A 9 9.24 7.45 12.95
CA ALA A 9 10.37 8.22 12.43
C ALA A 9 9.90 9.40 11.55
N LEU A 10 8.95 9.16 10.64
CA LEU A 10 8.37 10.21 9.80
C LEU A 10 7.61 11.25 10.62
N LYS A 11 6.85 10.82 11.63
CA LYS A 11 6.15 11.72 12.54
C LYS A 11 7.14 12.64 13.27
N ILE A 12 8.24 12.10 13.79
CA ILE A 12 9.29 12.90 14.45
C ILE A 12 9.89 13.89 13.45
N ALA A 13 10.27 13.43 12.26
CA ALA A 13 10.84 14.28 11.22
C ALA A 13 9.89 15.42 10.80
N ALA A 14 8.58 15.17 10.74
CA ALA A 14 7.59 16.17 10.37
C ALA A 14 7.25 17.17 11.48
N THR A 15 7.57 16.88 12.74
CA THR A 15 7.14 17.69 13.90
C THR A 15 8.29 18.31 14.69
N THR A 16 9.53 17.98 14.35
CA THR A 16 10.71 18.56 15.00
C THR A 16 10.97 19.99 14.51
N THR A 17 11.44 20.86 15.41
CA THR A 17 11.86 22.24 15.10
C THR A 17 13.20 22.32 14.38
N ASP A 18 14.02 21.27 14.49
CA ASP A 18 15.36 21.22 13.88
C ASP A 18 15.31 20.70 12.43
N GLY A 19 14.10 20.49 11.90
CA GLY A 19 13.84 19.96 10.57
C GLY A 19 13.83 21.02 9.46
N ILE A 20 13.47 20.60 8.25
CA ILE A 20 13.29 21.50 7.11
C ILE A 20 11.84 21.99 7.11
N GLY A 21 11.67 23.31 7.07
CA GLY A 21 10.36 23.95 7.01
C GLY A 21 9.67 24.11 8.37
N GLU A 22 8.44 24.60 8.33
CA GLU A 22 7.62 24.76 9.53
C GLU A 22 7.16 23.39 10.07
N PRO A 23 7.32 23.11 11.37
CA PRO A 23 6.88 21.86 11.96
C PRO A 23 5.36 21.63 11.80
N ALA A 24 4.98 20.42 11.38
CA ALA A 24 3.59 20.05 11.25
C ALA A 24 2.88 20.03 12.61
N THR A 25 1.66 20.57 12.66
CA THR A 25 0.79 20.47 13.84
C THR A 25 -0.04 19.19 13.77
N ILE A 26 0.06 18.34 14.80
CA ILE A 26 -0.72 17.09 14.88
C ILE A 26 -1.85 17.24 15.90
N ARG A 27 -3.09 17.20 15.39
CA ARG A 27 -4.30 17.16 16.23
C ARG A 27 -4.84 15.72 16.32
N VAL A 28 -4.54 15.04 17.42
CA VAL A 28 -5.04 13.68 17.69
C VAL A 28 -6.47 13.70 18.21
N LYS A 29 -7.14 12.53 18.21
CA LYS A 29 -8.55 12.38 18.64
C LYS A 29 -9.51 13.34 17.90
N SER A 30 -9.21 13.63 16.64
CA SER A 30 -10.00 14.51 15.78
C SER A 30 -10.34 13.77 14.49
N ARG A 31 -11.18 12.73 14.63
CA ARG A 31 -11.65 11.94 13.49
C ARG A 31 -12.49 12.82 12.58
N VAL A 32 -12.03 13.00 11.35
CA VAL A 32 -12.80 13.63 10.28
C VAL A 32 -13.83 12.63 9.76
N VAL A 33 -15.08 13.06 9.61
CA VAL A 33 -16.20 12.21 9.12
C VAL A 33 -16.74 12.65 7.77
N SER A 34 -16.52 13.90 7.38
CA SER A 34 -16.87 14.42 6.05
C SER A 34 -16.07 15.67 5.72
N ALA A 35 -16.00 16.04 4.44
CA ALA A 35 -15.41 17.28 3.98
C ALA A 35 -16.33 18.01 2.98
N ASP A 36 -16.30 19.33 3.03
CA ASP A 36 -16.73 20.18 1.91
C ASP A 36 -15.49 20.59 1.13
N CYS A 37 -15.30 19.97 -0.03
CA CYS A 37 -14.11 20.17 -0.86
C CYS A 37 -14.07 21.57 -1.48
N GLN A 38 -15.22 22.20 -1.69
CA GLN A 38 -15.32 23.51 -2.33
C GLN A 38 -14.98 24.62 -1.32
N GLU A 39 -15.61 24.56 -0.15
CA GLU A 39 -15.41 25.53 0.94
C GLU A 39 -14.09 25.29 1.71
N GLY A 40 -13.43 24.17 1.51
CA GLY A 40 -12.17 23.85 2.19
C GLY A 40 -12.38 23.65 3.69
N CYS A 41 -13.41 22.87 4.05
CA CYS A 41 -13.71 22.56 5.45
C CYS A 41 -13.91 21.06 5.70
N VAL A 42 -13.64 20.64 6.93
CA VAL A 42 -13.83 19.27 7.40
C VAL A 42 -14.70 19.26 8.64
N LYS A 43 -15.61 18.29 8.71
CA LYS A 43 -16.44 18.02 9.89
C LYS A 43 -15.83 16.89 10.70
N LEU A 44 -15.69 17.10 11.99
CA LEU A 44 -15.23 16.10 12.95
C LEU A 44 -16.39 15.28 13.51
N GLU A 45 -16.09 14.10 14.08
CA GLU A 45 -17.07 13.21 14.70
C GLU A 45 -17.85 13.87 15.86
N ASN A 46 -17.23 14.83 16.57
CA ASN A 46 -17.87 15.65 17.60
C ASN A 46 -18.74 16.79 17.03
N SER A 47 -18.99 16.82 15.72
CA SER A 47 -19.70 17.86 14.97
C SER A 47 -19.01 19.22 14.85
N GLU A 48 -17.78 19.38 15.36
CA GLU A 48 -16.96 20.56 15.12
C GLU A 48 -16.61 20.68 13.63
N ILE A 49 -16.66 21.90 13.09
CA ILE A 49 -16.27 22.19 11.71
C ILE A 49 -14.99 23.01 11.74
N LEU A 50 -13.97 22.50 11.05
CA LEU A 50 -12.72 23.20 10.81
C LEU A 50 -12.69 23.67 9.37
N GLY A 51 -12.43 24.95 9.12
CA GLY A 51 -12.47 25.53 7.80
C GLY A 51 -11.32 26.49 7.53
N GLY A 52 -11.34 27.08 6.33
CA GLY A 52 -10.28 27.99 5.86
C GLY A 52 -9.06 27.26 5.32
N PHE A 53 -9.17 25.96 5.01
CA PHE A 53 -8.09 25.20 4.40
C PHE A 53 -8.02 25.46 2.91
N ASP A 54 -6.83 25.79 2.42
CA ASP A 54 -6.60 25.98 0.99
C ASP A 54 -6.55 24.67 0.21
N LEU A 55 -6.15 23.59 0.88
CA LEU A 55 -5.97 22.24 0.36
C LEU A 55 -6.35 21.21 1.44
N ILE A 56 -7.07 20.16 1.05
CA ILE A 56 -7.40 18.99 1.86
C ILE A 56 -6.73 17.76 1.25
N ILE A 57 -5.86 17.09 2.01
CA ILE A 57 -5.24 15.83 1.59
C ILE A 57 -5.88 14.70 2.39
N ALA A 58 -6.63 13.83 1.71
CA ALA A 58 -7.24 12.65 2.29
C ALA A 58 -6.28 11.46 2.18
N ALA A 59 -5.55 11.22 3.28
CA ALA A 59 -4.63 10.08 3.46
C ALA A 59 -5.16 9.09 4.52
N ASP A 60 -6.48 8.92 4.58
CA ASP A 60 -7.21 8.16 5.61
C ASP A 60 -7.38 6.66 5.29
N GLY A 61 -6.62 6.16 4.33
CA GLY A 61 -6.41 4.75 4.05
C GLY A 61 -7.56 4.06 3.31
N ILE A 62 -7.49 2.72 3.23
CA ILE A 62 -8.40 1.91 2.40
C ILE A 62 -9.89 2.10 2.76
N HIS A 63 -10.20 2.42 4.02
CA HIS A 63 -11.55 2.74 4.50
C HIS A 63 -11.84 4.24 4.56
N SER A 64 -11.21 5.01 3.67
CA SER A 64 -11.35 6.46 3.59
C SER A 64 -12.81 6.90 3.69
N GLN A 65 -13.06 7.79 4.65
CA GLN A 65 -14.34 8.47 4.82
C GLN A 65 -14.46 9.59 3.78
N LEU A 66 -13.35 10.24 3.46
CA LEU A 66 -13.33 11.37 2.53
C LEU A 66 -13.40 10.96 1.06
N ARG A 67 -13.17 9.68 0.74
CA ARG A 67 -13.35 9.15 -0.62
C ARG A 67 -14.75 9.40 -1.16
N GLU A 68 -15.79 9.27 -0.34
CA GLU A 68 -17.17 9.56 -0.77
C GLU A 68 -17.40 11.04 -1.06
N ASN A 69 -16.80 11.95 -0.27
CA ASN A 69 -16.89 13.40 -0.49
C ASN A 69 -16.25 13.83 -1.83
N VAL A 70 -15.16 13.17 -2.23
CA VAL A 70 -14.45 13.42 -3.50
C VAL A 70 -15.20 12.79 -4.68
N LEU A 71 -15.63 11.54 -4.57
CA LEU A 71 -16.24 10.81 -5.69
C LEU A 71 -17.73 11.10 -5.89
N ASN A 72 -18.41 11.67 -4.90
CA ASN A 72 -19.87 11.75 -4.82
C ASN A 72 -20.58 10.39 -4.89
N GLN A 73 -19.86 9.31 -4.60
CA GLN A 73 -20.38 7.95 -4.55
C GLN A 73 -19.60 7.12 -3.55
N LYS A 74 -20.29 6.17 -2.94
CA LYS A 74 -19.69 5.25 -1.98
C LYS A 74 -18.92 4.15 -2.70
N VAL A 75 -17.59 4.15 -2.56
CA VAL A 75 -16.72 3.07 -3.04
C VAL A 75 -16.17 2.28 -1.85
N GLN A 76 -16.42 0.98 -1.86
CA GLN A 76 -16.01 0.05 -0.81
C GLN A 76 -14.85 -0.86 -1.27
N PRO A 77 -13.89 -1.17 -0.39
CA PRO A 77 -12.81 -2.10 -0.69
C PRO A 77 -13.33 -3.50 -1.00
N LYS A 78 -12.84 -4.10 -2.09
CA LYS A 78 -13.27 -5.41 -2.56
C LYS A 78 -12.38 -6.50 -1.97
N ALA A 79 -12.98 -7.61 -1.55
CA ALA A 79 -12.23 -8.80 -1.17
C ALA A 79 -11.57 -9.39 -2.43
N THR A 80 -10.28 -9.72 -2.33
CA THR A 80 -9.53 -10.22 -3.49
C THR A 80 -9.57 -11.74 -3.62
N GLY A 81 -10.27 -12.44 -2.72
CA GLY A 81 -10.26 -13.91 -2.63
C GLY A 81 -8.93 -14.48 -2.11
N VAL A 82 -8.05 -13.63 -1.56
CA VAL A 82 -6.75 -14.01 -1.02
C VAL A 82 -6.62 -13.50 0.40
N SER A 83 -6.16 -14.36 1.29
CA SER A 83 -5.79 -14.03 2.66
C SER A 83 -4.28 -14.17 2.83
N ALA A 84 -3.71 -13.48 3.81
CA ALA A 84 -2.30 -13.60 4.15
C ALA A 84 -2.15 -13.83 5.65
N TYR A 85 -1.45 -14.89 6.01
CA TYR A 85 -0.87 -15.00 7.35
C TYR A 85 0.38 -14.14 7.41
N ARG A 86 0.56 -13.41 8.52
CA ARG A 86 1.82 -12.70 8.79
C ARG A 86 2.35 -13.08 10.15
N MET A 87 3.66 -13.25 10.20
CA MET A 87 4.39 -13.59 11.41
C MET A 87 5.78 -12.98 11.39
N MET A 88 6.32 -12.78 12.58
CA MET A 88 7.67 -12.27 12.80
C MET A 88 8.36 -13.21 13.77
N ILE A 89 9.47 -13.82 13.37
CA ILE A 89 10.18 -14.83 14.15
C ILE A 89 11.54 -14.27 14.54
N ASN A 90 12.02 -14.55 15.75
CA ASN A 90 13.41 -14.24 16.09
C ASN A 90 14.32 -15.08 15.20
N THR A 91 15.18 -14.44 14.41
CA THR A 91 16.02 -15.13 13.42
C THR A 91 16.90 -16.20 14.06
N ALA A 92 17.36 -16.01 15.30
CA ALA A 92 18.18 -16.99 16.01
C ALA A 92 17.48 -18.36 16.21
N LEU A 93 16.15 -18.38 16.25
CA LEU A 93 15.39 -19.63 16.32
C LEU A 93 15.48 -20.42 15.01
N LEU A 94 15.53 -19.73 13.87
CA LEU A 94 15.67 -20.36 12.55
C LEU A 94 17.12 -20.78 12.28
N GLU A 95 18.09 -20.01 12.78
CA GLU A 95 19.53 -20.34 12.69
C GLU A 95 19.87 -21.63 13.45
N ALA A 96 19.11 -21.97 14.50
CA ALA A 96 19.29 -23.19 15.28
C ALA A 96 18.74 -24.46 14.58
N GLU A 97 17.98 -24.31 13.50
CA GLU A 97 17.36 -25.43 12.77
C GLU A 97 18.23 -25.84 11.57
N SER A 98 18.88 -27.01 11.67
CA SER A 98 19.76 -27.51 10.60
C SER A 98 19.04 -27.74 9.27
N GLU A 99 17.76 -28.10 9.33
CA GLU A 99 16.93 -28.31 8.15
C GLU A 99 16.72 -26.99 7.39
N ILE A 100 16.36 -25.91 8.09
CA ILE A 100 16.15 -24.59 7.49
C ILE A 100 17.48 -24.04 6.95
N THR A 101 18.54 -24.11 7.75
CA THR A 101 19.86 -23.59 7.38
C THR A 101 20.53 -24.34 6.23
N SER A 102 20.10 -25.58 5.95
CA SER A 102 20.57 -26.31 4.76
C SER A 102 20.02 -25.78 3.43
N PHE A 103 18.90 -25.05 3.45
CA PHE A 103 18.27 -24.48 2.26
C PHE A 103 18.50 -22.96 2.12
N MET A 104 18.63 -22.24 3.24
CA MET A 104 18.77 -20.78 3.23
C MET A 104 19.51 -20.26 4.46
N ASN A 105 20.19 -19.12 4.33
CA ASN A 105 20.75 -18.39 5.46
C ASN A 105 19.75 -17.32 5.96
N PRO A 106 19.16 -17.45 7.16
CA PRO A 106 18.16 -16.51 7.67
C PRO A 106 18.65 -15.07 7.85
N ARG A 107 19.95 -14.83 7.96
CA ARG A 107 20.53 -13.48 8.09
C ARG A 107 20.95 -12.86 6.76
N GLU A 108 21.03 -13.65 5.70
CA GLU A 108 21.41 -13.13 4.39
C GLU A 108 20.34 -12.14 3.92
N PRO A 109 20.70 -10.93 3.46
CA PRO A 109 19.76 -9.86 3.13
C PRO A 109 19.03 -10.11 1.79
N VAL A 110 18.41 -11.27 1.68
CA VAL A 110 17.71 -11.78 0.50
C VAL A 110 16.25 -12.05 0.88
N THR A 111 15.35 -11.73 -0.05
CA THR A 111 13.95 -12.14 0.07
C THR A 111 13.77 -13.48 -0.61
N THR A 112 13.37 -14.50 0.16
CA THR A 112 13.06 -15.83 -0.33
C THR A 112 11.57 -15.91 -0.66
N MET A 113 11.25 -16.36 -1.87
CA MET A 113 9.88 -16.61 -2.28
C MET A 113 9.70 -18.08 -2.70
N VAL A 114 8.80 -18.80 -2.03
CA VAL A 114 8.40 -20.17 -2.38
C VAL A 114 6.99 -20.11 -2.96
N VAL A 115 6.84 -20.57 -4.21
CA VAL A 115 5.61 -20.41 -4.98
C VAL A 115 4.98 -21.77 -5.25
N GLY A 116 3.75 -21.95 -4.78
CA GLY A 116 2.86 -23.04 -5.17
C GLY A 116 1.85 -22.58 -6.22
N HIS A 117 0.89 -23.44 -6.55
CA HIS A 117 -0.15 -23.14 -7.54
C HIS A 117 -0.98 -21.90 -7.17
N ASP A 118 -1.55 -21.87 -5.96
CA ASP A 118 -2.48 -20.84 -5.46
C ASP A 118 -2.01 -20.22 -4.13
N ARG A 119 -0.81 -20.59 -3.68
CA ARG A 119 -0.23 -20.22 -2.37
C ARG A 119 1.19 -19.74 -2.53
N ARG A 120 1.62 -18.82 -1.66
CA ARG A 120 2.97 -18.24 -1.72
C ARG A 120 3.51 -17.95 -0.33
N LEU A 121 4.80 -18.21 -0.15
CA LEU A 121 5.56 -17.79 1.02
C LEU A 121 6.55 -16.73 0.59
N ILE A 122 6.51 -15.57 1.22
CA ILE A 122 7.45 -14.47 1.02
C ILE A 122 8.11 -14.22 2.37
N MET A 123 9.42 -14.39 2.42
CA MET A 123 10.17 -14.40 3.67
C MET A 123 11.49 -13.67 3.55
N GLY A 124 11.97 -13.05 4.62
CA GLY A 124 13.28 -12.40 4.62
C GLY A 124 13.63 -11.74 5.94
N PRO A 125 14.92 -11.41 6.16
CA PRO A 125 15.34 -10.73 7.36
C PRO A 125 14.83 -9.29 7.39
N ALA A 126 14.54 -8.82 8.59
CA ALA A 126 14.22 -7.45 8.93
C ALA A 126 15.01 -7.06 10.18
N ARG A 127 15.07 -5.76 10.48
CA ARG A 127 15.75 -5.22 11.68
C ARG A 127 17.19 -5.73 11.78
N ASN A 128 17.96 -5.47 10.72
CA ASN A 128 19.37 -5.87 10.63
C ASN A 128 19.61 -7.38 10.82
N GLY A 129 18.64 -8.21 10.44
CA GLY A 129 18.73 -9.67 10.55
C GLY A 129 18.23 -10.25 11.87
N ASP A 130 17.79 -9.46 12.84
CA ASP A 130 17.36 -9.98 14.15
C ASP A 130 15.95 -10.58 14.13
N VAL A 131 15.13 -10.20 13.16
CA VAL A 131 13.77 -10.73 13.01
C VAL A 131 13.55 -11.19 11.59
N TYR A 132 13.01 -12.38 11.42
CA TYR A 132 12.63 -12.94 10.13
C TYR A 132 11.13 -12.72 9.88
N SER A 133 10.81 -11.94 8.84
CA SER A 133 9.44 -11.59 8.46
C SER A 133 8.91 -12.61 7.48
N ILE A 134 7.68 -13.04 7.67
CA ILE A 134 7.03 -14.04 6.81
C ILE A 134 5.63 -13.58 6.46
N VAL A 135 5.29 -13.64 5.18
CA VAL A 135 3.96 -13.44 4.63
C VAL A 135 3.58 -14.69 3.85
N ALA A 136 2.54 -15.38 4.31
CA ALA A 136 2.06 -16.61 3.71
C ALA A 136 0.67 -16.37 3.10
N MET A 137 0.63 -16.24 1.78
CA MET A 137 -0.59 -15.98 1.01
C MET A 137 -1.31 -17.29 0.70
N VAL A 138 -2.62 -17.31 0.92
CA VAL A 138 -3.50 -18.47 0.72
C VAL A 138 -4.84 -18.01 0.11
N PRO A 139 -5.56 -18.89 -0.60
CA PRO A 139 -6.95 -18.61 -0.97
C PRO A 139 -7.80 -18.29 0.27
N ASP A 140 -8.65 -17.29 0.16
CA ASP A 140 -9.55 -16.93 1.25
C ASP A 140 -10.70 -17.92 1.35
N GLN A 141 -10.67 -18.79 2.37
CA GLN A 141 -11.73 -19.77 2.63
C GLN A 141 -13.04 -19.11 3.12
N LYS A 142 -13.01 -17.82 3.47
CA LYS A 142 -14.12 -17.07 4.08
C LYS A 142 -14.51 -15.85 3.26
N MET A 143 -14.58 -15.99 1.93
CA MET A 143 -14.96 -14.92 0.99
C MET A 143 -16.27 -14.18 1.34
N ASN A 144 -17.16 -14.79 2.15
CA ASN A 144 -18.51 -14.29 2.46
C ASN A 144 -18.72 -13.86 3.92
N GLU A 145 -17.69 -13.77 4.77
CA GLU A 145 -17.87 -13.26 6.14
C GLU A 145 -18.12 -11.74 6.15
N ASP A 146 -19.10 -11.33 6.95
CA ASP A 146 -19.70 -10.00 6.92
C ASP A 146 -18.71 -8.89 7.33
N SER A 147 -18.61 -7.89 6.46
CA SER A 147 -17.62 -6.80 6.45
C SER A 147 -17.73 -5.77 7.57
N SER A 148 -18.64 -5.98 8.52
CA SER A 148 -19.00 -5.03 9.59
C SER A 148 -18.14 -5.17 10.85
N ARG A 149 -17.28 -6.19 10.96
CA ARG A 149 -16.37 -6.36 12.11
C ARG A 149 -15.04 -5.67 11.86
N SER A 150 -14.76 -4.67 12.69
CA SER A 150 -13.56 -3.81 12.74
C SER A 150 -12.23 -4.50 13.02
N SER A 151 -12.15 -5.84 12.93
CA SER A 151 -10.95 -6.62 13.22
C SER A 151 -10.58 -7.49 12.02
N TRP A 152 -10.10 -6.85 10.95
CA TRP A 152 -9.56 -7.53 9.75
C TRP A 152 -8.30 -8.36 10.03
N THR A 153 -7.69 -8.14 11.20
CA THR A 153 -6.69 -9.04 11.78
C THR A 153 -7.41 -10.00 12.71
N THR A 154 -7.39 -11.28 12.38
CA THR A 154 -7.79 -12.33 13.32
C THR A 154 -6.56 -13.10 13.76
N LYS A 155 -6.64 -13.75 14.92
CA LYS A 155 -5.60 -14.68 15.34
C LYS A 155 -5.61 -15.86 14.37
N GLY A 156 -4.52 -16.03 13.63
CA GLY A 156 -4.32 -17.17 12.76
C GLY A 156 -4.08 -18.44 13.57
N ASP A 157 -4.56 -19.57 13.05
CA ASP A 157 -4.34 -20.87 13.64
C ASP A 157 -3.17 -21.58 12.93
N ILE A 158 -2.21 -22.09 13.72
CA ILE A 158 -1.02 -22.77 13.19
C ILE A 158 -1.41 -24.06 12.46
N LYS A 159 -2.47 -24.75 12.91
CA LYS A 159 -2.91 -26.00 12.29
C LYS A 159 -3.52 -25.72 10.91
N SER A 160 -4.43 -24.75 10.81
CA SER A 160 -4.96 -24.29 9.52
C SER A 160 -3.87 -23.78 8.58
N LEU A 161 -2.85 -23.08 9.10
CA LEU A 161 -1.70 -22.66 8.31
C LEU A 161 -0.92 -23.87 7.77
N LEU A 162 -0.58 -24.86 8.61
CA LEU A 162 0.13 -26.07 8.18
C LEU A 162 -0.67 -26.91 7.18
N GLU A 163 -1.99 -27.04 7.39
CA GLU A 163 -2.91 -27.68 6.44
C GLU A 163 -2.93 -26.94 5.09
N SER A 164 -2.95 -25.61 5.14
CA SER A 164 -2.89 -24.77 3.95
C SER A 164 -1.58 -24.91 3.19
N PHE A 165 -0.48 -25.36 3.81
CA PHE A 165 0.83 -25.52 3.17
C PHE A 165 1.30 -26.99 3.16
N HIS A 166 0.38 -27.96 3.23
CA HIS A 166 0.73 -29.39 3.40
C HIS A 166 1.66 -29.95 2.32
N ASP A 167 1.52 -29.48 1.08
CA ASP A 167 2.27 -29.86 -0.12
C ASP A 167 3.54 -29.02 -0.35
N PHE A 168 3.82 -28.04 0.52
CA PHE A 168 5.11 -27.33 0.50
C PHE A 168 6.21 -28.17 1.16
N PRO A 169 7.49 -27.92 0.82
CA PRO A 169 8.62 -28.59 1.45
C PRO A 169 8.59 -28.50 2.99
N ASP A 170 9.08 -29.56 3.65
CA ASP A 170 9.05 -29.67 5.12
C ASP A 170 9.79 -28.52 5.82
N TRP A 171 10.90 -28.05 5.26
CA TRP A 171 11.63 -26.89 5.78
C TRP A 171 10.75 -25.62 5.84
N CYS A 172 9.85 -25.40 4.87
CA CYS A 172 8.93 -24.26 4.89
C CYS A 172 7.95 -24.38 6.06
N LYS A 173 7.40 -25.58 6.26
CA LYS A 173 6.44 -25.87 7.35
C LYS A 173 7.11 -25.75 8.72
N ARG A 174 8.38 -26.17 8.83
CA ARG A 174 9.20 -26.03 10.05
C ARG A 174 9.30 -24.57 10.48
N VAL A 175 9.51 -23.63 9.55
CA VAL A 175 9.59 -22.19 9.84
C VAL A 175 8.37 -21.73 10.65
N PHE A 176 7.16 -22.17 10.29
CA PHE A 176 5.93 -21.73 10.97
C PHE A 176 5.87 -22.15 12.45
N SER A 177 6.51 -23.27 12.81
CA SER A 177 6.49 -23.80 14.18
C SER A 177 7.20 -22.90 15.21
N HIS A 178 8.02 -21.95 14.76
CA HIS A 178 8.70 -20.98 15.62
C HIS A 178 7.93 -19.68 15.82
N SER A 179 6.76 -19.54 15.17
CA SER A 179 5.91 -18.38 15.36
C SER A 179 5.02 -18.53 16.60
N LYS A 180 5.04 -17.53 17.48
CA LYS A 180 4.14 -17.45 18.65
C LYS A 180 2.86 -16.67 18.34
N ASP A 181 2.96 -15.72 17.42
CA ASP A 181 1.90 -14.80 17.05
C ASP A 181 1.69 -14.87 15.54
N ILE A 182 0.60 -15.51 15.14
CA ILE A 182 0.17 -15.59 13.75
C ILE A 182 -1.05 -14.69 13.64
N GLY A 183 -0.96 -13.66 12.82
CA GLY A 183 -2.16 -12.95 12.39
C GLY A 183 -2.61 -13.46 11.03
N LEU A 184 -3.90 -13.31 10.75
CA LEU A 184 -4.52 -13.59 9.46
C LEU A 184 -5.23 -12.32 8.98
N TRP A 185 -4.93 -11.90 7.76
CA TRP A 185 -5.50 -10.73 7.11
C TRP A 185 -6.22 -11.14 5.82
N GLN A 186 -7.50 -10.81 5.71
CA GLN A 186 -8.17 -10.82 4.42
C GLN A 186 -7.67 -9.65 3.58
N LEU A 187 -7.14 -9.94 2.39
CA LEU A 187 -6.62 -8.91 1.52
C LEU A 187 -7.78 -8.26 0.76
N ARG A 188 -7.74 -6.93 0.74
CA ARG A 188 -8.70 -6.08 0.03
C ARG A 188 -7.95 -5.06 -0.80
N ASP A 189 -8.56 -4.66 -1.90
CA ASP A 189 -8.04 -3.58 -2.74
C ASP A 189 -9.18 -2.71 -3.28
N LEU A 190 -8.82 -1.75 -4.12
CA LEU A 190 -9.75 -0.90 -4.84
C LEU A 190 -9.56 -1.09 -6.35
N ASP A 191 -10.66 -1.03 -7.09
CA ASP A 191 -10.55 -0.72 -8.52
C ASP A 191 -10.01 0.70 -8.69
N PRO A 192 -9.27 0.97 -9.78
CA PRO A 192 -8.85 2.32 -10.11
C PRO A 192 -10.03 3.29 -10.05
N LEU A 193 -9.90 4.34 -9.23
CA LEU A 193 -10.94 5.35 -9.10
C LEU A 193 -11.03 6.22 -10.35
N ASP A 194 -12.24 6.68 -10.68
CA ASP A 194 -12.46 7.58 -11.82
C ASP A 194 -11.73 8.90 -11.66
N THR A 195 -11.72 9.45 -10.43
CA THR A 195 -10.90 10.60 -10.07
C THR A 195 -10.33 10.51 -8.65
N TRP A 196 -9.22 11.22 -8.42
CA TRP A 196 -8.67 11.43 -7.07
C TRP A 196 -8.96 12.83 -6.53
N VAL A 197 -9.51 13.73 -7.36
CA VAL A 197 -9.53 15.17 -7.10
C VAL A 197 -10.96 15.69 -7.15
N LYS A 198 -11.29 16.57 -6.21
CA LYS A 198 -12.49 17.40 -6.27
C LYS A 198 -12.21 18.73 -5.61
N ASP A 199 -12.36 19.82 -6.35
CA ASP A 199 -12.11 21.18 -5.87
C ASP A 199 -10.74 21.32 -5.17
N ARG A 200 -10.73 21.52 -3.85
CA ARG A 200 -9.51 21.65 -3.03
C ARG A 200 -9.06 20.35 -2.38
N ALA A 201 -9.68 19.21 -2.71
CA ALA A 201 -9.39 17.93 -2.07
C ALA A 201 -8.73 16.93 -3.02
N ILE A 202 -7.78 16.16 -2.50
CA ILE A 202 -7.15 15.03 -3.20
C ILE A 202 -7.05 13.79 -2.30
N LEU A 203 -7.33 12.62 -2.88
CA LEU A 203 -7.11 11.31 -2.26
C LEU A 203 -5.68 10.82 -2.55
N ILE A 204 -4.95 10.35 -1.53
CA ILE A 204 -3.60 9.76 -1.71
C ILE A 204 -3.45 8.44 -0.95
N GLY A 205 -2.43 7.66 -1.32
CA GLY A 205 -2.16 6.36 -0.70
C GLY A 205 -3.34 5.39 -0.84
N ASP A 206 -3.56 4.56 0.19
CA ASP A 206 -4.65 3.58 0.16
C ASP A 206 -6.06 4.20 0.04
N ALA A 207 -6.23 5.50 0.31
CA ALA A 207 -7.50 6.18 0.06
C ALA A 207 -7.85 6.25 -1.43
N SER A 208 -6.83 6.35 -2.30
CA SER A 208 -6.98 6.43 -3.76
C SER A 208 -6.63 5.15 -4.51
N HIS A 209 -5.62 4.40 -4.07
CA HIS A 209 -5.07 3.28 -4.83
C HIS A 209 -4.66 2.06 -3.99
N ALA A 210 -5.44 1.74 -2.95
CA ALA A 210 -5.21 0.52 -2.16
C ALA A 210 -5.03 -0.71 -3.06
N MET A 211 -4.00 -1.51 -2.76
CA MET A 211 -3.52 -2.58 -3.65
C MET A 211 -3.06 -3.81 -2.87
N LEU A 212 -2.99 -4.94 -3.56
CA LEU A 212 -2.41 -6.16 -3.00
C LEU A 212 -0.92 -5.97 -2.67
N PRO A 213 -0.43 -6.57 -1.57
CA PRO A 213 0.95 -6.40 -1.12
C PRO A 213 1.97 -7.23 -1.93
N THR A 214 1.56 -7.86 -3.03
CA THR A 214 2.37 -8.82 -3.81
C THR A 214 3.67 -8.24 -4.36
N GLN A 215 3.78 -6.91 -4.44
CA GLN A 215 4.98 -6.22 -4.90
C GLN A 215 5.63 -5.32 -3.84
N GLY A 216 5.05 -5.21 -2.65
CA GLY A 216 5.54 -4.28 -1.63
C GLY A 216 5.44 -2.78 -1.98
N GLN A 217 4.62 -2.40 -2.97
CA GLN A 217 4.63 -1.04 -3.53
C GLN A 217 3.61 -0.05 -2.94
N GLY A 218 2.62 -0.47 -2.16
CA GLY A 218 1.58 0.44 -1.66
C GLY A 218 2.14 1.63 -0.85
N ALA A 219 3.10 1.35 0.03
CA ALA A 219 3.79 2.40 0.80
C ALA A 219 4.65 3.30 -0.10
N SER A 220 5.40 2.72 -1.05
CA SER A 220 6.19 3.47 -2.02
C SER A 220 5.31 4.42 -2.85
N GLN A 221 4.15 3.95 -3.34
CA GLN A 221 3.21 4.78 -4.09
C GLN A 221 2.64 5.93 -3.25
N SER A 222 2.38 5.70 -1.96
CA SER A 222 1.96 6.76 -1.04
C SER A 222 3.04 7.83 -0.85
N ILE A 223 4.32 7.43 -0.81
CA ILE A 223 5.45 8.36 -0.74
C ILE A 223 5.61 9.13 -2.06
N GLU A 224 5.44 8.47 -3.21
CA GLU A 224 5.45 9.13 -4.52
C GLU A 224 4.31 10.16 -4.66
N ASP A 225 3.13 9.91 -4.07
CA ASP A 225 2.05 10.92 -4.03
C ASP A 225 2.42 12.14 -3.17
N ALA A 226 3.01 11.90 -2.00
CA ALA A 226 3.46 12.98 -1.11
C ALA A 226 4.59 13.80 -1.74
N GLU A 227 5.53 13.13 -2.43
CA GLU A 227 6.57 13.80 -3.21
C GLU A 227 5.96 14.66 -4.32
N ALA A 228 4.98 14.13 -5.06
CA ALA A 228 4.33 14.89 -6.11
C ALA A 228 3.61 16.12 -5.58
N LEU A 229 2.91 16.01 -4.44
CA LEU A 229 2.31 17.17 -3.76
C LEU A 229 3.39 18.21 -3.40
N GLY A 230 4.49 17.79 -2.79
CA GLY A 230 5.61 18.69 -2.49
C GLY A 230 6.16 19.39 -3.74
N ALA A 231 6.40 18.64 -4.81
CA ALA A 231 7.00 19.16 -6.04
C ALA A 231 6.08 20.09 -6.86
N PHE A 232 4.77 19.92 -6.79
CA PHE A 232 3.82 20.79 -7.50
C PHE A 232 3.40 22.02 -6.71
N PHE A 233 3.57 22.01 -5.37
CA PHE A 233 3.25 23.15 -4.51
C PHE A 233 4.51 23.91 -4.01
N ALA A 234 5.71 23.48 -4.38
CA ALA A 234 6.98 24.08 -3.94
C ALA A 234 7.19 25.54 -4.38
N ASP A 235 6.53 25.98 -5.45
CA ASP A 235 6.65 27.31 -6.04
C ASP A 235 5.53 28.28 -5.60
N ILE A 236 4.80 27.94 -4.54
CA ILE A 236 3.71 28.76 -4.02
C ILE A 236 4.23 29.65 -2.88
N ASP A 237 4.49 30.91 -3.21
CA ASP A 237 4.96 31.92 -2.25
C ASP A 237 3.81 32.70 -1.58
N PHE A 238 2.58 32.58 -2.10
CA PHE A 238 1.39 33.31 -1.62
C PHE A 238 0.16 32.42 -1.65
N LYS A 239 -0.88 32.80 -0.89
CA LYS A 239 -2.12 32.04 -0.79
C LYS A 239 -2.73 31.77 -2.19
N PRO A 240 -2.79 30.51 -2.65
CA PRO A 240 -3.28 30.20 -3.99
C PRO A 240 -4.80 30.35 -4.07
N THR A 241 -5.29 30.70 -5.26
CA THR A 241 -6.73 30.64 -5.55
C THR A 241 -7.21 29.19 -5.63
N ALA A 242 -8.52 28.95 -5.41
CA ALA A 242 -9.12 27.62 -5.54
C ALA A 242 -8.83 26.99 -6.92
N ALA A 243 -8.86 27.80 -7.99
CA ALA A 243 -8.60 27.34 -9.35
C ALA A 243 -7.13 26.90 -9.54
N GLN A 244 -6.17 27.62 -8.95
CA GLN A 244 -4.76 27.22 -8.99
C GLN A 244 -4.51 25.92 -8.22
N VAL A 245 -5.16 25.74 -7.07
CA VAL A 245 -5.10 24.48 -6.31
C VAL A 245 -5.65 23.34 -7.17
N LEU A 246 -6.87 23.47 -7.69
CA LEU A 246 -7.51 22.45 -8.52
C LEU A 246 -6.65 22.08 -9.73
N SER A 247 -6.10 23.06 -10.45
CA SER A 247 -5.22 22.82 -11.60
C SER A 247 -4.01 21.97 -11.23
N ARG A 248 -3.31 22.29 -10.13
CA ARG A 248 -2.16 21.52 -9.66
C ARG A 248 -2.55 20.10 -9.24
N LEU A 249 -3.69 19.94 -8.57
CA LEU A 249 -4.18 18.61 -8.17
C LEU A 249 -4.50 17.74 -9.40
N GLN A 250 -5.11 18.31 -10.43
CA GLN A 250 -5.37 17.61 -11.70
C GLN A 250 -4.08 17.22 -12.42
N GLU A 251 -3.04 18.06 -12.38
CA GLU A 251 -1.71 17.72 -12.93
C GLU A 251 -1.06 16.56 -12.16
N ILE A 252 -1.14 16.55 -10.83
CA ILE A 252 -0.66 15.44 -10.00
C ILE A 252 -1.43 14.17 -10.35
N GLU A 253 -2.76 14.22 -10.38
CA GLU A 253 -3.61 13.07 -10.70
C GLU A 253 -3.25 12.49 -12.08
N ALA A 254 -3.11 13.33 -13.10
CA ALA A 254 -2.80 12.91 -14.47
C ALA A 254 -1.47 12.13 -14.57
N LEU A 255 -0.52 12.39 -13.66
CA LEU A 255 0.78 11.71 -13.64
C LEU A 255 0.79 10.49 -12.70
N ARG A 256 0.15 10.61 -11.53
CA ARG A 256 0.17 9.60 -10.49
C ARG A 256 -0.86 8.49 -10.72
N LYS A 257 -2.09 8.83 -11.12
CA LYS A 257 -3.18 7.86 -11.28
C LYS A 257 -2.83 6.76 -12.28
N PRO A 258 -2.37 7.04 -13.51
CA PRO A 258 -2.03 5.98 -14.44
C PRO A 258 -0.91 5.05 -13.93
N ARG A 259 0.09 5.60 -13.22
CA ARG A 259 1.18 4.82 -12.63
C ARG A 259 0.71 3.93 -11.49
N ALA A 260 -0.03 4.48 -10.53
CA ALA A 260 -0.55 3.72 -9.40
C ALA A 260 -1.54 2.63 -9.86
N SER A 261 -2.42 2.96 -10.80
CA SER A 261 -3.37 2.00 -11.39
C SER A 261 -2.66 0.86 -12.13
N ALA A 262 -1.57 1.15 -12.86
CA ALA A 262 -0.70 0.11 -13.42
C ALA A 262 -0.25 -0.85 -12.32
N ILE A 263 0.39 -0.34 -11.28
CA ILE A 263 0.91 -1.14 -10.18
C ILE A 263 -0.20 -1.94 -9.45
N GLN A 264 -1.39 -1.36 -9.26
CA GLN A 264 -2.57 -2.07 -8.75
C GLN A 264 -2.92 -3.29 -9.61
N ALA A 265 -3.03 -3.11 -10.94
CA ALA A 265 -3.37 -4.21 -11.84
C ALA A 265 -2.28 -5.29 -11.87
N PHE A 266 -1.00 -4.90 -11.88
CA PHE A 266 0.10 -5.85 -11.76
C PHE A 266 0.06 -6.60 -10.42
N SER A 267 -0.34 -5.94 -9.33
CA SER A 267 -0.45 -6.57 -8.01
C SER A 267 -1.55 -7.64 -8.00
N ARG A 268 -2.66 -7.39 -8.69
CA ARG A 268 -3.72 -8.38 -8.94
C ARG A 268 -3.28 -9.53 -9.82
N PHE A 269 -2.62 -9.23 -10.95
CA PHE A 269 -2.13 -10.25 -11.87
C PHE A 269 -1.13 -11.18 -11.19
N THR A 270 -0.18 -10.61 -10.45
CA THR A 270 0.79 -11.39 -9.70
C THR A 270 0.15 -12.19 -8.58
N ALA A 271 -1.02 -11.83 -8.04
CA ALA A 271 -1.70 -12.64 -7.01
C ALA A 271 -2.41 -13.88 -7.56
N ARG A 272 -2.63 -13.99 -8.87
CA ARG A 272 -3.39 -15.09 -9.49
C ARG A 272 -2.70 -16.46 -9.30
N PRO A 273 -3.48 -17.55 -9.23
CA PRO A 273 -2.94 -18.89 -9.31
C PRO A 273 -2.14 -19.12 -10.60
N GLN A 274 -1.05 -19.88 -10.53
CA GLN A 274 -0.24 -20.22 -11.69
C GLN A 274 -1.04 -21.07 -12.67
N GLY A 275 -1.14 -20.63 -13.94
CA GLY A 275 -1.82 -21.38 -15.01
C GLY A 275 -3.27 -20.95 -15.27
N GLU A 276 -3.86 -20.10 -14.43
CA GLU A 276 -5.16 -19.49 -14.73
C GLU A 276 -5.02 -18.34 -15.75
N LYS A 277 -5.73 -18.44 -16.87
CA LYS A 277 -5.91 -17.33 -17.81
C LYS A 277 -6.99 -16.39 -17.25
N GLY A 278 -6.58 -15.27 -16.66
CA GLY A 278 -7.52 -14.22 -16.27
C GLY A 278 -7.87 -13.27 -17.42
N GLN A 279 -8.91 -12.46 -17.23
CA GLN A 279 -9.15 -11.27 -18.05
C GLN A 279 -7.99 -10.28 -17.87
N GLY A 280 -7.55 -9.67 -18.98
CA GLY A 280 -6.39 -8.80 -19.06
C GLY A 280 -5.05 -9.53 -19.25
N ASN A 281 -4.41 -9.30 -20.40
CA ASN A 281 -3.02 -9.67 -20.64
C ASN A 281 -2.13 -8.51 -20.24
N ILE A 282 -1.37 -8.70 -19.17
CA ILE A 282 -0.26 -7.82 -18.87
C ILE A 282 0.90 -8.20 -19.80
N SER A 283 1.12 -7.40 -20.84
CA SER A 283 2.16 -7.64 -21.84
C SER A 283 3.49 -6.96 -21.49
N LEU A 284 3.95 -7.04 -20.23
CA LEU A 284 5.30 -6.60 -19.88
C LEU A 284 6.20 -7.77 -19.58
N LYS A 285 7.43 -7.72 -20.11
CA LYS A 285 8.50 -8.59 -19.63
C LYS A 285 8.83 -8.22 -18.18
N VAL A 286 9.31 -9.20 -17.40
CA VAL A 286 9.65 -9.00 -15.98
C VAL A 286 10.63 -7.82 -15.79
N ASP A 287 11.64 -7.71 -16.65
CA ASP A 287 12.64 -6.63 -16.56
C ASP A 287 12.05 -5.24 -16.87
N GLU A 288 11.16 -5.16 -17.86
CA GLU A 288 10.45 -3.91 -18.19
C GLU A 288 9.57 -3.47 -17.03
N PHE A 289 8.90 -4.44 -16.39
CA PHE A 289 8.11 -4.19 -15.20
C PHE A 289 8.97 -3.71 -14.03
N MET A 290 10.10 -4.38 -13.74
CA MET A 290 11.00 -3.98 -12.67
C MET A 290 11.58 -2.59 -12.90
N ASN A 291 11.96 -2.27 -14.15
CA ASN A 291 12.38 -0.93 -14.53
C ASN A 291 11.26 0.11 -14.32
N PHE A 292 10.03 -0.19 -14.73
CA PHE A 292 8.89 0.68 -14.48
C PHE A 292 8.67 0.87 -12.97
N ASN A 293 8.75 -0.20 -12.18
CA ASN A 293 8.41 -0.20 -10.77
C ASN A 293 9.44 0.56 -9.94
N CYS A 294 10.73 0.30 -10.16
CA CYS A 294 11.83 0.74 -9.31
C CYS A 294 12.57 1.99 -9.81
N ASN A 295 12.36 2.44 -11.05
CA ASN A 295 13.12 3.55 -11.64
C ASN A 295 12.31 4.87 -11.73
N TYR A 296 11.56 5.16 -10.67
CA TYR A 296 10.89 6.44 -10.46
C TYR A 296 11.84 7.40 -9.73
N LYS A 297 12.11 8.56 -10.34
CA LYS A 297 13.06 9.57 -9.82
C LYS A 297 12.39 10.87 -9.40
N GLY A 298 11.08 10.83 -9.11
CA GLY A 298 10.26 11.99 -8.78
C GLY A 298 9.31 12.39 -9.91
N VAL A 299 8.26 13.11 -9.56
CA VAL A 299 7.14 13.38 -10.47
C VAL A 299 7.53 14.25 -11.67
N LYS A 300 8.52 15.14 -11.52
CA LYS A 300 8.97 16.04 -12.60
C LYS A 300 9.80 15.29 -13.65
N ASP A 301 10.71 14.39 -13.23
CA ASP A 301 11.42 13.47 -14.14
C ASP A 301 10.41 12.57 -14.87
N TRP A 302 9.43 12.03 -14.12
CA TRP A 302 8.37 11.21 -14.68
C TRP A 302 7.59 11.95 -15.78
N GLN A 303 7.18 13.20 -15.52
CA GLN A 303 6.50 14.04 -16.49
C GLN A 303 7.36 14.30 -17.75
N GLN A 304 8.65 14.59 -17.58
CA GLN A 304 9.56 14.84 -18.71
C GLN A 304 9.71 13.60 -19.59
N ARG A 305 9.85 12.42 -18.97
CA ARG A 305 9.98 11.14 -19.66
C ARG A 305 8.72 10.72 -20.42
N LEU A 306 7.54 11.08 -19.90
CA LEU A 306 6.29 10.90 -20.64
C LEU A 306 6.23 11.84 -21.85
N LYS A 307 6.56 13.13 -21.66
CA LYS A 307 6.52 14.14 -22.74
C LYS A 307 7.46 13.83 -23.89
N ASN A 308 8.64 13.27 -23.62
CA ASN A 308 9.62 12.93 -24.65
C ASN A 308 9.49 11.50 -25.19
N GLY A 309 8.52 10.72 -24.71
CA GLY A 309 8.26 9.33 -25.16
C GLY A 309 9.26 8.29 -24.66
N SER A 310 10.22 8.64 -23.79
CA SER A 310 11.19 7.69 -23.22
C SER A 310 10.59 6.78 -22.13
N LEU A 311 9.34 7.02 -21.75
CA LEU A 311 8.57 6.21 -20.83
C LEU A 311 7.17 6.00 -21.38
N CYS A 312 6.72 4.74 -21.39
CA CYS A 312 5.35 4.37 -21.70
C CYS A 312 4.70 3.77 -20.46
N ILE A 313 3.47 4.18 -20.15
CA ILE A 313 2.69 3.56 -19.08
C ILE A 313 2.07 2.29 -19.65
N PRO A 314 2.31 1.12 -19.03
CA PRO A 314 1.79 -0.15 -19.51
C PRO A 314 0.27 -0.08 -19.65
N SER A 315 -0.24 -0.45 -20.82
CA SER A 315 -1.68 -0.57 -21.02
C SER A 315 -2.19 -1.78 -20.24
N ILE A 316 -3.10 -1.51 -19.31
CA ILE A 316 -3.88 -2.55 -18.64
C ILE A 316 -5.11 -2.73 -19.52
N THR A 317 -5.16 -3.81 -20.30
CA THR A 317 -6.44 -4.25 -20.84
C THR A 317 -7.18 -4.95 -19.70
N ALA A 318 -8.36 -4.45 -19.35
CA ALA A 318 -9.28 -5.14 -18.45
C ALA A 318 -9.80 -6.41 -19.12
#